data_AF-A0A9D7IFX6-F1
#
_entry.id   AF-A0A9D7IFX6-F1
#
_cell.length_a   1.000
_cell.length_b   1.000
_cell.length_c   1.000
_cell.angle_alpha   90.00
_cell.angle_beta   90.00
_cell.angle_gamma   90.00
#
_symmetry.space_group_name_H-M   'P 1'
#
loop_
_entity.id
_entity.type
_entity.pdbx_description
1 polymer ?
#
loop_
_entity_poly.entity_id
_entity_poly.type
_entity_poly.pdbx_seq_one_letter_code
_entity_poly.pdbx_strand_id
1 'polypeptide(L)'
;MTLEFTISGGGGPVTIDDNCPGAILSQTAGLPDGSVFPLGMTLNTFEVTDGVNPPVSCSFTVTVEDNEPPSITCPSDISVDNDPGQCCAVVDYIAPMGTDNCPDPMTIQTEGQASGFCFRWGALLTPLR
;
A
#
# COMPACT_ATOMS: atom_id res chain seq x y z
N MET A 1 -21.67 -36.02 -15.62
CA MET A 1 -21.73 -35.66 -14.20
C MET A 1 -20.71 -34.55 -14.05
N THR A 2 -21.18 -33.31 -13.98
CA THR A 2 -20.33 -32.11 -14.04
C THR A 2 -20.33 -31.53 -12.64
N LEU A 3 -19.15 -31.32 -12.08
CA LEU A 3 -18.98 -30.66 -10.79
C LEU A 3 -19.21 -29.16 -11.02
N GLU A 4 -20.31 -28.62 -10.49
CA GLU A 4 -20.55 -27.18 -10.44
C GLU A 4 -20.26 -26.70 -9.02
N PHE A 5 -19.19 -25.93 -8.84
CA PHE A 5 -18.90 -25.27 -7.59
C PHE A 5 -19.23 -23.77 -7.70
N THR A 6 -19.88 -23.21 -6.68
CA THR A 6 -20.20 -21.78 -6.59
C THR A 6 -19.25 -21.07 -5.61
N ILE A 7 -18.31 -20.27 -6.14
CA ILE A 7 -17.62 -19.26 -5.32
C ILE A 7 -18.48 -18.00 -5.29
N SER A 8 -19.09 -17.71 -4.16
CA SER A 8 -19.68 -16.39 -3.92
C SER A 8 -18.54 -15.41 -3.69
N GLY A 9 -18.24 -14.58 -4.69
CA GLY A 9 -17.20 -13.56 -4.60
C GLY A 9 -17.44 -12.66 -3.39
N GLY A 10 -16.43 -12.59 -2.50
CA GLY A 10 -16.43 -11.73 -1.33
C GLY A 10 -16.58 -12.49 -0.01
N GLY A 11 -15.48 -13.09 0.46
CA GLY A 11 -15.33 -13.50 1.87
C GLY A 11 -16.24 -14.62 2.38
N GLY A 12 -17.01 -15.29 1.52
CA GLY A 12 -17.82 -16.45 1.91
C GLY A 12 -16.99 -17.73 2.08
N PRO A 13 -17.45 -18.70 2.89
CA PRO A 13 -16.78 -19.98 3.03
C PRO A 13 -16.77 -20.75 1.70
N VAL A 14 -15.63 -21.36 1.36
CA VAL A 14 -15.50 -22.27 0.21
C VAL A 14 -16.20 -23.58 0.57
N THR A 15 -17.26 -23.95 -0.14
CA THR A 15 -18.08 -25.14 0.19
C THR A 15 -17.90 -26.24 -0.84
N ILE A 16 -17.59 -27.46 -0.41
CA ILE A 16 -17.59 -28.60 -1.32
C ILE A 16 -19.05 -29.03 -1.56
N ASP A 17 -19.48 -29.04 -2.82
CA ASP A 17 -20.74 -29.68 -3.24
C ASP A 17 -20.39 -30.87 -4.14
N ASP A 18 -20.35 -32.06 -3.54
CA ASP A 18 -20.10 -33.31 -4.24
C ASP A 18 -21.08 -34.39 -3.76
N ASN A 19 -21.52 -35.23 -4.70
CA ASN A 19 -22.34 -36.41 -4.42
C ASN A 19 -21.47 -37.60 -3.94
N CYS A 20 -20.15 -37.44 -3.87
CA CYS A 20 -19.23 -38.43 -3.31
C CYS A 20 -18.82 -38.10 -1.86
N PRO A 21 -19.06 -38.98 -0.88
CA PRO A 21 -18.51 -38.81 0.46
C PRO A 21 -16.99 -39.02 0.43
N GLY A 22 -16.23 -38.00 0.84
CA GLY A 22 -14.76 -38.08 0.94
C GLY A 22 -14.00 -37.10 0.06
N ALA A 23 -14.69 -36.19 -0.65
CA ALA A 23 -14.04 -35.10 -1.37
C ALA A 23 -13.19 -34.22 -0.43
N ILE A 24 -11.99 -33.90 -0.87
CA ILE A 24 -11.01 -33.09 -0.13
C ILE A 24 -10.81 -31.76 -0.86
N LEU A 25 -10.97 -30.66 -0.13
CA LEU A 25 -10.62 -29.32 -0.58
C LEU A 25 -9.22 -28.95 -0.11
N SER A 26 -8.40 -28.45 -1.03
CA SER A 26 -7.06 -27.95 -0.75
C SER A 26 -6.87 -26.57 -1.36
N GLN A 27 -6.32 -25.62 -0.60
CA GLN A 27 -5.83 -24.36 -1.15
C GLN A 27 -4.42 -24.58 -1.70
N THR A 28 -4.22 -24.38 -3.00
CA THR A 28 -2.95 -24.61 -3.68
C THR A 28 -2.17 -23.33 -3.96
N ALA A 29 -2.84 -22.17 -3.92
CA ALA A 29 -2.21 -20.85 -4.01
C ALA A 29 -3.00 -19.77 -3.27
N GLY A 30 -2.33 -18.68 -2.92
CA GLY A 30 -2.89 -17.53 -2.24
C GLY A 30 -2.76 -17.58 -0.72
N LEU A 31 -3.67 -16.90 -0.01
CA LEU A 31 -3.68 -16.81 1.45
C LEU A 31 -5.00 -17.36 2.00
N PRO A 32 -4.98 -18.09 3.13
CA PRO A 32 -6.20 -18.63 3.70
C PRO A 32 -7.10 -17.53 4.25
N ASP A 33 -8.37 -17.87 4.46
CA ASP A 33 -9.32 -16.97 5.12
C ASP A 33 -8.82 -16.56 6.50
N GLY A 34 -9.16 -15.33 6.90
CA GLY A 34 -8.66 -14.73 8.15
C GLY A 34 -7.19 -14.26 8.11
N SER A 35 -6.46 -14.51 7.03
CA SER A 35 -5.12 -13.93 6.84
C SER A 35 -5.16 -12.44 6.54
N VAL A 36 -4.07 -11.76 6.83
CA VAL A 36 -3.84 -10.38 6.35
C VAL A 36 -3.36 -10.45 4.90
N PHE A 37 -4.13 -9.87 3.99
CA PHE A 37 -3.76 -9.74 2.58
C PHE A 37 -2.90 -8.50 2.36
N PRO A 38 -1.79 -8.59 1.61
CA PRO A 38 -0.99 -7.43 1.25
C PRO A 38 -1.74 -6.53 0.26
N LEU A 39 -1.32 -5.27 0.16
CA LEU A 39 -1.77 -4.34 -0.88
C LEU A 39 -1.55 -4.95 -2.28
N GLY A 40 -2.50 -4.70 -3.17
CA GLY A 40 -2.52 -5.22 -4.53
C GLY A 40 -3.39 -6.46 -4.69
N MET A 41 -3.05 -7.29 -5.68
CA MET A 41 -3.85 -8.46 -6.07
C MET A 41 -3.24 -9.74 -5.52
N THR A 42 -4.06 -10.55 -4.84
CA THR A 42 -3.73 -11.91 -4.43
C THR A 42 -4.65 -12.90 -5.13
N LEU A 43 -4.06 -13.76 -5.98
CA LEU A 43 -4.78 -14.85 -6.63
C LEU A 43 -4.87 -16.05 -5.68
N ASN A 44 -6.08 -16.44 -5.31
CA ASN A 44 -6.33 -17.66 -4.56
C ASN A 44 -6.74 -18.77 -5.51
N THR A 45 -6.15 -19.95 -5.33
CA THR A 45 -6.50 -21.16 -6.10
C THR A 45 -6.81 -22.30 -5.16
N PHE A 46 -7.93 -22.95 -5.41
CA PHE A 46 -8.40 -24.11 -4.69
C PHE A 46 -8.50 -25.29 -5.65
N GLU A 47 -8.23 -26.47 -5.13
CA GLU A 47 -8.35 -27.74 -5.82
C GLU A 47 -9.21 -28.68 -4.99
N VAL A 48 -10.13 -29.38 -5.65
CA VAL A 48 -10.94 -30.43 -5.04
C VAL A 48 -10.61 -31.76 -5.72
N THR A 49 -10.40 -32.80 -4.92
CA THR A 49 -10.24 -34.18 -5.39
C THR A 49 -11.20 -35.11 -4.66
N ASP A 50 -11.80 -36.04 -5.40
CA ASP A 50 -12.65 -37.12 -4.89
C ASP A 50 -11.89 -38.48 -4.81
N GLY A 51 -10.60 -38.49 -5.17
CA GLY A 51 -9.75 -39.69 -5.22
C GLY A 51 -10.07 -40.68 -6.36
N VAL A 52 -11.04 -40.38 -7.21
CA VAL A 52 -11.50 -41.25 -8.31
C VAL A 52 -11.33 -40.57 -9.66
N ASN A 53 -11.69 -39.29 -9.75
CA ASN A 53 -11.59 -38.45 -10.93
C ASN A 53 -10.41 -37.48 -10.85
N PRO A 54 -9.99 -36.91 -12.00
CA PRO A 54 -8.99 -35.85 -12.00
C PRO A 54 -9.46 -34.67 -11.13
N PRO A 55 -8.55 -34.04 -10.38
CA PRO A 55 -8.89 -32.91 -9.55
C PRO A 55 -9.42 -31.74 -10.38
N VAL A 56 -10.32 -30.96 -9.79
CA VAL A 56 -10.89 -29.74 -10.39
C VAL A 56 -10.40 -28.53 -9.62
N SER A 57 -9.96 -27.50 -10.33
CA SER A 57 -9.46 -26.26 -9.74
C SER A 57 -10.39 -25.08 -9.99
N CYS A 58 -10.42 -24.16 -9.03
CA CYS A 58 -11.10 -22.88 -9.12
C CYS A 58 -10.21 -21.77 -8.57
N SER A 59 -10.31 -20.57 -9.14
CA SER A 59 -9.52 -19.42 -8.68
C SER A 59 -10.36 -18.16 -8.60
N PHE A 60 -9.98 -17.28 -7.68
CA PHE A 60 -10.53 -15.94 -7.54
C PHE A 60 -9.45 -14.98 -7.05
N THR A 61 -9.66 -13.70 -7.31
CA THR A 61 -8.72 -12.65 -6.92
C THR A 61 -9.27 -11.84 -5.76
N VAL A 62 -8.42 -11.60 -4.77
CA VAL A 62 -8.64 -10.59 -3.72
C VAL A 62 -7.81 -9.36 -4.10
N THR A 63 -8.46 -8.20 -4.19
CA THR A 63 -7.78 -6.91 -4.43
C THR A 63 -7.85 -6.08 -3.17
N VAL A 64 -6.70 -5.66 -2.65
CA VAL A 64 -6.59 -4.70 -1.54
C VAL A 64 -6.05 -3.40 -2.12
N GLU A 65 -6.80 -2.32 -1.96
CA GLU A 65 -6.45 -0.99 -2.46
C GLU A 65 -6.28 -0.02 -1.30
N ASP A 66 -5.27 0.84 -1.39
CA ASP A 66 -5.17 2.00 -0.53
C ASP A 66 -5.95 3.16 -1.13
N ASN A 67 -6.86 3.73 -0.33
CA ASN A 67 -7.72 4.84 -0.69
C ASN A 67 -7.56 6.02 0.28
N GLU A 68 -6.62 5.94 1.22
CA GLU A 68 -6.32 7.04 2.13
C GLU A 68 -5.21 7.91 1.52
N PRO A 69 -5.39 9.23 1.43
CA PRO A 69 -4.33 10.10 0.96
C PRO A 69 -3.23 10.21 2.02
N PRO A 70 -1.95 10.32 1.61
CA PRO A 70 -0.86 10.56 2.56
C PRO A 70 -1.01 11.92 3.23
N SER A 71 -0.47 12.05 4.43
CA SER A 71 -0.43 13.30 5.21
C SER A 71 1.00 13.86 5.24
N ILE A 72 1.15 15.17 5.28
CA ILE A 72 2.45 15.85 5.40
C ILE A 72 2.40 16.94 6.47
N THR A 73 3.44 17.02 7.29
CA THR A 73 3.63 18.10 8.27
C THR A 73 4.80 18.98 7.86
N CYS A 74 4.54 20.26 7.65
CA CYS A 74 5.56 21.27 7.35
C CYS A 74 5.95 22.04 8.62
N PRO A 75 7.21 22.47 8.75
CA PRO A 75 7.59 23.43 9.78
C PRO A 75 6.88 24.78 9.55
N SER A 76 6.75 25.58 10.60
CA SER A 76 6.30 26.97 10.47
C SER A 76 7.29 27.80 9.66
N ASP A 77 6.81 28.91 9.11
CA ASP A 77 7.67 29.86 8.39
C ASP A 77 8.83 30.34 9.27
N ILE A 78 10.02 30.36 8.69
CA ILE A 78 11.24 30.80 9.36
C ILE A 78 11.70 32.11 8.73
N SER A 79 11.86 33.13 9.57
CA SER A 79 12.42 34.43 9.18
C SER A 79 13.69 34.68 9.99
N VAL A 80 14.81 34.80 9.29
CA VAL A 80 16.14 35.04 9.87
C VAL A 80 16.81 36.14 9.07
N ASP A 81 17.34 37.13 9.77
CA ASP A 81 18.14 38.20 9.17
C ASP A 81 19.53 37.66 8.81
N ASN A 82 20.12 38.20 7.75
CA ASN A 82 21.52 37.94 7.42
C ASN A 82 22.47 38.67 8.38
N ASP A 83 23.66 38.11 8.57
CA ASP A 83 24.71 38.80 9.31
C ASP A 83 25.20 40.06 8.55
N PRO A 84 25.60 41.13 9.26
CA PRO A 84 26.16 42.32 8.64
C PRO A 84 27.34 41.99 7.71
N GLY A 85 27.24 42.44 6.46
CA GLY A 85 28.27 42.17 5.44
C GLY A 85 28.17 40.82 4.73
N GLN A 86 27.19 39.96 5.11
CA GLN A 86 26.88 38.72 4.40
C GLN A 86 25.67 38.91 3.47
N CYS A 87 25.63 38.20 2.33
CA CYS A 87 24.49 38.21 1.40
C CYS A 87 23.51 37.04 1.62
N CYS A 88 23.69 36.26 2.69
CA CYS A 88 22.81 35.15 3.03
C CYS A 88 22.74 34.90 4.54
N ALA A 89 21.72 34.14 4.93
CA ALA A 89 21.59 33.54 6.26
C ALA A 89 21.61 32.01 6.12
N VAL A 90 22.25 31.31 7.05
CA VAL A 90 22.14 29.84 7.14
C VAL A 90 20.93 29.54 8.01
N VAL A 91 20.00 28.73 7.49
CA VAL A 91 18.78 28.37 8.20
C VAL A 91 18.71 26.87 8.39
N ASP A 92 18.59 26.46 9.65
CA ASP A 92 18.33 25.07 10.02
C ASP A 92 16.84 24.88 10.29
N TYR A 93 16.26 23.86 9.68
CA TYR A 93 14.87 23.48 9.87
C TYR A 93 14.67 21.97 9.85
N ILE A 94 13.63 21.52 10.53
CA ILE A 94 13.25 20.10 10.48
C ILE A 94 12.61 19.85 9.12
N ALA A 95 13.21 18.95 8.34
CA ALA A 95 12.66 18.56 7.04
C ALA A 95 11.21 18.08 7.20
N PRO A 96 10.29 18.48 6.29
CA PRO A 96 8.93 17.96 6.29
C PRO A 96 8.93 16.43 6.31
N MET A 97 7.98 15.86 7.04
CA MET A 97 7.81 14.42 7.13
C MET A 97 6.42 14.06 6.63
N GLY A 98 6.38 13.32 5.53
CA GLY A 98 5.20 12.66 5.01
C GLY A 98 4.98 11.34 5.74
N THR A 99 3.72 11.05 6.04
CA THR A 99 3.27 9.82 6.69
C THR A 99 2.12 9.24 5.89
N ASP A 100 2.03 7.92 5.89
CA ASP A 100 0.93 7.21 5.27
C ASP A 100 0.58 5.96 6.09
N ASN A 101 -0.64 5.44 5.92
CA ASN A 101 -1.05 4.18 6.56
C ASN A 101 -0.42 2.95 5.85
N CYS A 102 0.17 3.17 4.68
CA CYS A 102 0.90 2.19 3.88
C CYS A 102 2.42 2.27 4.08
N PRO A 103 3.16 1.18 3.80
CA PRO A 103 4.61 1.18 3.91
C PRO A 103 5.28 2.19 2.97
N ASP A 104 6.46 2.66 3.37
CA ASP A 104 7.36 3.49 2.56
C ASP A 104 6.78 4.81 2.02
N PRO A 105 6.15 5.67 2.85
CA PRO A 105 5.77 7.01 2.43
C PRO A 105 7.02 7.80 2.01
N MET A 106 7.01 8.36 0.80
CA MET A 106 8.09 9.17 0.28
C MET A 106 7.81 10.66 0.47
N THR A 107 8.80 11.38 1.00
CA THR A 107 8.78 12.85 1.07
C THR A 107 9.93 13.40 0.25
N ILE A 108 9.62 14.25 -0.73
CA ILE A 108 10.61 14.83 -1.64
C ILE A 108 10.49 16.34 -1.60
N GLN A 109 11.62 17.03 -1.40
CA GLN A 109 11.66 18.48 -1.58
C GLN A 109 11.61 18.80 -3.07
N THR A 110 10.50 19.39 -3.52
CA THR A 110 10.32 19.81 -4.93
C THR A 110 10.88 21.20 -5.20
N GLU A 111 10.96 22.06 -4.18
CA GLU A 111 11.38 23.45 -4.29
C GLU A 111 12.10 23.94 -3.01
N GLY A 112 12.83 25.05 -3.12
CA GLY A 112 13.61 25.65 -2.02
C GLY A 112 14.99 25.03 -1.81
N GLN A 113 15.69 25.50 -0.77
CA GLN A 113 17.00 24.95 -0.37
C GLN A 113 16.85 24.06 0.87
N ALA A 114 17.67 23.03 0.97
CA ALA A 114 17.68 22.12 2.12
C ALA A 114 18.15 22.83 3.41
N SER A 115 17.82 22.25 4.57
CA SER A 115 18.30 22.73 5.87
C SER A 115 19.83 22.83 5.90
N GLY A 116 20.35 23.89 6.53
CA GLY A 116 21.78 24.12 6.70
C GLY A 116 22.47 24.75 5.48
N PHE A 117 21.72 25.09 4.42
CA PHE A 117 22.26 25.86 3.29
C PHE A 117 22.19 27.37 3.53
N CYS A 118 23.01 28.12 2.79
CA CYS A 118 23.02 29.59 2.78
C CYS A 118 21.89 30.12 1.86
N PHE A 119 20.87 30.73 2.48
CA PHE A 119 19.69 31.33 1.85
C PHE A 119 19.96 32.79 1.49
N ARG A 120 19.96 33.10 0.19
CA ARG A 120 20.18 34.47 -0.29
C ARG A 120 18.90 35.29 -0.25
N TRP A 121 19.06 36.61 -0.05
CA TRP A 121 17.94 37.55 -0.13
C TRP A 121 17.23 37.43 -1.50
N GLY A 122 15.94 37.10 -1.48
CA GLY A 122 15.12 36.88 -2.68
C GLY A 122 15.11 35.45 -3.25
N ALA A 123 15.74 34.47 -2.58
CA ALA A 123 15.50 33.06 -2.89
C ALA A 123 14.06 32.70 -2.50
N LEU A 124 13.21 32.38 -3.49
CA LEU A 124 11.83 31.97 -3.27
C LEU A 124 11.81 30.66 -2.46
N LEU A 125 11.39 30.74 -1.20
CA LEU A 125 10.89 29.63 -0.40
C LEU A 125 9.37 29.67 -0.39
N THR A 126 8.74 29.80 -1.57
CA THR A 126 7.28 29.78 -1.65
C THR A 126 6.81 28.33 -1.79
N PRO A 127 6.01 27.79 -0.86
CA PRO A 127 5.24 26.59 -1.13
C PRO A 127 4.10 26.98 -2.08
N LEU A 128 4.11 26.46 -3.31
CA LEU A 128 2.93 26.56 -4.18
C LEU A 128 1.87 25.56 -3.68
N ARG A 129 0.70 26.14 -3.44
CA ARG A 129 -0.55 25.55 -2.96
C ARG A 129 -1.02 24.36 -3.79
#